data_AF-A0A167W6T9-F1
#
_entry.id   AF-A0A167W6T9-F1
#
_cell.length_a   1.000
_cell.length_b   1.000
_cell.length_c   1.000
_cell.angle_alpha   90.00
_cell.angle_beta   90.00
_cell.angle_gamma   90.00
#
_symmetry.space_group_name_H-M   'P 1'
#
loop_
_entity.id
_entity.type
_entity.pdbx_description
1 polymer ?
#
loop_
_entity_poly.entity_id
_entity_poly.type
_entity_poly.pdbx_seq_one_letter_code
_entity_poly.pdbx_strand_id
1 'polypeptide(L)'
;MTTATQRRPSEQTEERLTHGQAANPAAQAAEGTPEVKSEKELEKERKKAEKAAKLEAKKAKAAQMAANAANKEKKAKEKKVTEEVVPPYVEDTPAGEKKRIRSFEDPNFKAYDPIAVESAWYEWWQKEGFFKPEFTSKGKVKEAGSFVIVHPPPNVTGSLHMGHALGDSLQDLLIRWNRMNGKTTLWLPGCDHAGISTQSVVEKMLWRKEKKTRHDLGREKFVETVWLWKEDYHKRINKALTHMGGSFDWSREAFTMDANLSAAVAETFVRLHEEGIIYRANRLVNWCTHLNTALSNLEVDNKELAGRTLLDVPGYDKNPLPNQPTNQPTTTNQTQFCQQHLSTPPIRQMNSGQDAT
;
A
#
# COMPACT_ATOMS: atom_id res chain seq x y z
N MET A 1 24.26 11.08 -52.24
CA MET A 1 24.45 9.63 -52.02
C MET A 1 24.20 9.37 -50.53
N THR A 2 23.16 8.71 -50.02
CA THR A 2 22.07 7.90 -50.59
C THR A 2 21.06 7.74 -49.42
N THR A 3 19.80 8.16 -49.61
CA THR A 3 18.47 7.55 -49.21
C THR A 3 18.39 6.58 -48.00
N ALA A 4 17.36 6.49 -47.14
CA ALA A 4 15.89 6.54 -47.32
C ALA A 4 15.20 6.57 -45.90
N THR A 5 14.22 7.45 -45.65
CA THR A 5 12.76 7.19 -45.55
C THR A 5 12.25 6.61 -44.22
N GLN A 6 11.50 7.43 -43.46
CA GLN A 6 10.54 6.97 -42.45
C GLN A 6 9.25 7.81 -42.56
N ARG A 7 8.13 7.15 -42.89
CA ARG A 7 6.78 7.72 -43.02
C ARG A 7 6.08 7.74 -41.66
N ARG A 8 5.32 8.80 -41.38
CA ARG A 8 4.24 8.85 -40.36
C ARG A 8 2.90 8.51 -41.03
N PRO A 9 1.91 7.95 -40.32
CA PRO A 9 0.52 7.99 -40.75
C PRO A 9 -0.26 9.11 -40.04
N SER A 10 -1.14 9.73 -40.82
CA SER A 10 -2.09 10.78 -40.48
C SER A 10 -3.46 10.21 -40.07
N GLU A 11 -4.13 10.97 -39.20
CA GLU A 11 -5.58 11.18 -39.01
C GLU A 11 -6.58 10.25 -39.74
N GLN A 12 -7.47 9.63 -38.96
CA GLN A 12 -8.72 9.03 -39.43
C GLN A 12 -9.92 9.82 -38.90
N THR A 13 -10.67 10.41 -39.82
CA THR A 13 -12.02 10.94 -39.67
C THR A 13 -13.05 9.84 -39.91
N GLU A 14 -14.19 9.97 -39.22
CA GLU A 14 -15.39 9.13 -39.28
C GLU A 14 -16.08 9.17 -40.65
N GLU A 15 -16.62 8.02 -41.09
CA GLU A 15 -17.73 8.02 -42.06
C GLU A 15 -18.71 6.87 -41.80
N ARG A 16 -20.00 7.24 -41.81
CA ARG A 16 -21.20 6.40 -41.62
C ARG A 16 -21.39 5.42 -42.78
N LEU A 17 -21.78 4.18 -42.46
CA LEU A 17 -22.34 3.23 -43.43
C LEU A 17 -23.79 2.89 -43.08
N THR A 18 -24.71 3.37 -43.92
CA THR A 18 -26.08 2.89 -44.06
C THR A 18 -26.08 1.71 -45.04
N HIS A 19 -26.66 0.57 -44.66
CA HIS A 19 -26.86 -0.58 -45.55
C HIS A 19 -28.27 -0.61 -46.14
N GLY A 20 -28.31 -0.84 -47.44
CA GLY A 20 -29.48 -0.89 -48.30
C GLY A 20 -30.24 -2.21 -48.27
N GLN A 21 -31.36 -2.15 -48.99
CA GLN A 21 -32.48 -3.07 -49.08
C GLN A 21 -32.16 -4.41 -49.77
N ALA A 22 -32.89 -5.46 -49.39
CA ALA A 22 -33.25 -6.57 -50.25
C ALA A 22 -34.70 -6.99 -49.97
N ALA A 23 -35.44 -7.35 -51.01
CA ALA A 23 -36.90 -7.48 -51.02
C ALA A 23 -37.40 -8.94 -51.08
N ASN A 24 -38.54 -9.15 -50.40
CA ASN A 24 -39.70 -10.02 -50.72
C ASN A 24 -39.61 -11.56 -50.64
N PRO A 25 -40.74 -12.33 -50.56
CA PRO A 25 -42.17 -11.92 -50.51
C PRO A 25 -43.12 -12.72 -49.57
N ALA A 26 -44.37 -12.23 -49.55
CA ALA A 26 -45.66 -12.96 -49.43
C ALA A 26 -46.23 -13.30 -48.03
N ALA A 27 -47.33 -12.63 -47.66
CA ALA A 27 -48.66 -13.24 -47.47
C ALA A 27 -49.73 -12.16 -47.22
N GLN A 28 -50.82 -12.22 -47.99
CA GLN A 28 -52.03 -11.41 -47.87
C GLN A 28 -52.88 -11.83 -46.65
N ALA A 29 -53.60 -10.89 -46.03
CA ALA A 29 -55.03 -11.06 -45.66
C ALA A 29 -55.64 -9.78 -45.04
N ALA A 30 -56.77 -9.37 -45.64
CA ALA A 30 -58.01 -8.82 -45.06
C ALA A 30 -58.02 -7.49 -44.28
N GLU A 31 -58.79 -6.54 -44.81
CA GLU A 31 -59.41 -5.42 -44.08
C GLU A 31 -60.47 -5.92 -43.08
N GLY A 32 -60.48 -5.34 -41.87
CA GLY A 32 -61.51 -5.50 -40.84
C GLY A 32 -61.60 -4.24 -39.98
N THR A 33 -62.83 -3.79 -39.75
CA THR A 33 -63.33 -2.62 -39.00
C THR A 33 -62.83 -2.45 -37.55
N PRO A 34 -62.93 -1.25 -36.92
CA PRO A 34 -62.10 -0.84 -35.79
C PRO A 34 -62.60 -1.40 -34.44
N GLU A 35 -61.75 -2.13 -33.73
CA GLU A 35 -62.02 -2.53 -32.34
C GLU A 35 -61.55 -1.47 -31.34
N VAL A 36 -62.44 -1.17 -30.39
CA VAL A 36 -62.28 -0.26 -29.27
C VAL A 36 -61.15 -0.77 -28.35
N LYS A 37 -60.13 0.07 -28.10
CA LYS A 37 -58.98 -0.28 -27.24
C LYS A 37 -59.43 -0.65 -25.83
N SER A 38 -59.02 -1.83 -25.35
CA SER A 38 -59.37 -2.32 -24.01
C SER A 38 -58.73 -1.46 -22.90
N GLU A 39 -59.41 -1.32 -21.76
CA GLU A 39 -58.96 -0.53 -20.58
C GLU A 39 -57.53 -0.88 -20.11
N LYS A 40 -57.07 -2.11 -20.34
CA LYS A 40 -55.71 -2.56 -19.98
C LYS A 40 -54.61 -1.91 -20.82
N GLU A 41 -54.87 -1.54 -22.07
CA GLU A 41 -53.88 -0.86 -22.92
C GLU A 41 -53.74 0.62 -22.53
N LEU A 42 -54.87 1.29 -22.25
CA LEU A 42 -54.88 2.67 -21.77
C LEU A 42 -54.16 2.83 -20.43
N GLU A 43 -54.29 1.85 -19.51
CA GLU A 43 -53.55 1.89 -18.25
C GLU A 43 -52.04 1.63 -18.44
N LYS A 44 -51.65 0.79 -19.42
CA LYS A 44 -50.25 0.54 -19.76
C LYS A 44 -49.59 1.78 -20.39
N GLU A 45 -50.30 2.49 -21.26
CA GLU A 45 -49.86 3.77 -21.81
C GLU A 45 -49.76 4.85 -20.74
N ARG A 46 -50.74 4.95 -19.81
CA ARG A 46 -50.69 5.89 -18.69
C ARG A 46 -49.50 5.61 -17.76
N LYS A 47 -49.20 4.35 -17.44
CA LYS A 47 -48.02 3.95 -16.65
C LYS A 47 -46.71 4.23 -17.39
N LYS A 48 -46.67 4.13 -18.72
CA LYS A 48 -45.50 4.46 -19.54
C LYS A 48 -45.28 5.98 -19.58
N ALA A 49 -46.35 6.76 -19.73
CA ALA A 49 -46.31 8.22 -19.68
C ALA A 49 -45.88 8.75 -18.30
N GLU A 50 -46.39 8.16 -17.21
CA GLU A 50 -46.00 8.54 -15.84
C GLU A 50 -44.52 8.21 -15.56
N LYS A 51 -44.03 7.07 -16.05
CA LYS A 51 -42.61 6.70 -15.96
C LYS A 51 -41.72 7.63 -16.79
N ALA A 52 -42.15 8.02 -18.00
CA ALA A 52 -41.44 8.97 -18.83
C ALA A 52 -41.39 10.37 -18.18
N ALA A 53 -42.51 10.84 -17.63
CA ALA A 53 -42.57 12.11 -16.90
C ALA A 53 -41.67 12.10 -15.64
N LYS A 54 -41.65 10.99 -14.89
CA LYS A 54 -40.71 10.81 -13.74
C LYS A 54 -39.25 10.78 -14.18
N LEU A 55 -38.95 10.22 -15.35
CA LEU A 55 -37.59 10.20 -15.91
C LEU A 55 -37.15 11.60 -16.35
N GLU A 56 -38.01 12.34 -17.04
CA GLU A 56 -37.73 13.72 -17.46
C GLU A 56 -37.61 14.67 -16.26
N ALA A 57 -38.45 14.51 -15.23
CA ALA A 57 -38.31 15.26 -13.98
C ALA A 57 -36.98 14.94 -13.25
N LYS A 58 -36.50 13.69 -13.30
CA LYS A 58 -35.19 13.32 -12.77
C LYS A 58 -34.05 13.91 -13.60
N LYS A 59 -34.14 13.90 -14.93
CA LYS A 59 -33.14 14.53 -15.81
C LYS A 59 -33.08 16.05 -15.61
N ALA A 60 -34.23 16.70 -15.46
CA ALA A 60 -34.30 18.14 -15.18
C ALA A 60 -33.67 18.49 -13.83
N LYS A 61 -33.95 17.70 -12.77
CA LYS A 61 -33.28 17.86 -11.46
C LYS A 61 -31.77 17.61 -11.56
N ALA A 62 -31.32 16.61 -12.32
CA ALA A 62 -29.90 16.34 -12.51
C ALA A 62 -29.20 17.48 -13.27
N ALA A 63 -29.83 18.03 -14.31
CA ALA A 63 -29.32 19.18 -15.05
C ALA A 63 -29.24 20.44 -14.17
N GLN A 64 -30.23 20.66 -13.31
CA GLN A 64 -30.26 21.80 -12.38
C GLN A 64 -29.18 21.67 -11.29
N MET A 65 -28.94 20.45 -10.79
CA MET A 65 -27.84 20.17 -9.87
C MET A 65 -26.46 20.35 -10.54
N ALA A 66 -26.30 19.94 -11.79
CA ALA A 66 -25.07 20.15 -12.56
C ALA A 66 -24.80 21.65 -12.83
N ALA A 67 -25.83 22.42 -13.17
CA ALA A 67 -25.71 23.87 -13.37
C ALA A 67 -25.34 24.61 -12.06
N ASN A 68 -25.93 24.19 -10.93
CA ASN A 68 -25.59 24.74 -9.62
C ASN A 68 -24.16 24.39 -9.19
N ALA A 69 -23.68 23.18 -9.51
CA ALA A 69 -22.30 22.79 -9.27
C ALA A 69 -21.33 23.63 -10.12
N ALA A 70 -21.61 23.83 -11.40
CA ALA A 70 -20.79 24.64 -12.30
C ALA A 70 -20.74 26.13 -11.89
N ASN A 71 -21.85 26.69 -11.41
CA ASN A 71 -21.88 28.06 -10.89
C ASN A 71 -21.12 28.21 -9.56
N LYS A 72 -21.17 27.18 -8.69
CA LYS A 72 -20.40 27.14 -7.46
C LYS A 72 -18.90 27.04 -7.76
N GLU A 73 -18.53 26.29 -8.78
CA GLU A 73 -17.15 26.14 -9.26
C GLU A 73 -16.62 27.42 -9.93
N LYS A 74 -17.45 28.14 -10.71
CA LYS A 74 -17.11 29.47 -11.24
C LYS A 74 -16.93 30.51 -10.13
N LYS A 75 -17.84 30.59 -9.16
CA LYS A 75 -17.69 31.49 -7.99
C LYS A 75 -16.48 31.13 -7.13
N ALA A 76 -16.14 29.85 -7.00
CA ALA A 76 -14.93 29.41 -6.31
C ALA A 76 -13.66 29.81 -7.09
N LYS A 77 -13.66 29.69 -8.43
CA LYS A 77 -12.56 30.16 -9.28
C LYS A 77 -12.39 31.68 -9.26
N GLU A 78 -13.46 32.47 -9.31
CA GLU A 78 -13.39 33.93 -9.20
C GLU A 78 -12.86 34.40 -7.84
N LYS A 79 -13.25 33.74 -6.73
CA LYS A 79 -12.66 34.00 -5.40
C LYS A 79 -11.18 33.61 -5.33
N LYS A 80 -10.75 32.59 -6.07
CA LYS A 80 -9.35 32.15 -6.11
C LYS A 80 -8.45 33.07 -6.94
N VAL A 81 -9.00 33.83 -7.88
CA VAL A 81 -8.26 34.81 -8.70
C VAL A 81 -8.02 36.14 -7.96
N THR A 82 -8.74 36.39 -6.86
CA THR A 82 -8.56 37.58 -5.99
C THR A 82 -7.68 37.33 -4.76
N GLU A 83 -7.13 36.12 -4.61
CA GLU A 83 -6.15 35.81 -3.58
C GLU A 83 -4.78 36.39 -4.00
N GLU A 84 -4.27 37.34 -3.22
CA GLU A 84 -2.94 37.94 -3.34
C GLU A 84 -1.92 36.79 -3.56
N VAL A 85 -1.23 36.76 -4.70
CA VAL A 85 -0.23 35.71 -4.99
C VAL A 85 0.96 35.96 -4.06
N VAL A 86 0.98 35.28 -2.91
CA VAL A 86 2.09 35.33 -1.96
C VAL A 86 3.33 34.74 -2.64
N PRO A 87 4.46 35.47 -2.68
CA PRO A 87 5.70 34.93 -3.26
C PRO A 87 6.16 33.70 -2.48
N PRO A 88 6.86 32.74 -3.11
CA PRO A 88 7.33 31.55 -2.41
C PRO A 88 8.24 31.95 -1.25
N TYR A 89 7.98 31.37 -0.06
CA TYR A 89 8.83 31.58 1.10
C TYR A 89 10.25 31.09 0.84
N VAL A 90 11.23 31.94 1.12
CA VAL A 90 12.66 31.62 1.05
C VAL A 90 13.20 31.66 2.46
N GLU A 91 13.72 30.55 2.98
CA GLU A 91 14.36 30.50 4.29
C GLU A 91 15.74 31.20 4.24
N ASP A 92 15.94 32.20 5.08
CA ASP A 92 17.17 33.00 5.17
C ASP A 92 17.98 32.72 6.44
N THR A 93 17.47 31.90 7.36
CA THR A 93 18.19 31.43 8.53
C THR A 93 19.32 30.49 8.11
N PRO A 94 20.57 30.72 8.54
CA PRO A 94 21.65 29.77 8.31
C PRO A 94 21.34 28.39 8.91
N ALA A 95 21.80 27.33 8.25
CA ALA A 95 21.51 25.95 8.66
C ALA A 95 21.89 25.69 10.13
N GLY A 96 20.93 25.18 10.89
CA GLY A 96 21.07 24.89 12.32
C GLY A 96 21.14 26.11 13.26
N GLU A 97 20.98 27.35 12.78
CA GLU A 97 20.78 28.50 13.67
C GLU A 97 19.31 28.62 14.10
N LYS A 98 19.08 29.26 15.25
CA LYS A 98 17.72 29.55 15.70
C LYS A 98 17.02 30.41 14.64
N LYS A 99 15.81 30.00 14.25
CA LYS A 99 15.01 30.66 13.22
C LYS A 99 14.92 32.16 13.45
N ARG A 100 15.21 32.94 12.41
CA ARG A 100 14.98 34.39 12.39
C ARG A 100 13.50 34.65 12.21
N ILE A 101 12.88 35.21 13.25
CA ILE A 101 11.46 35.56 13.20
C ILE A 101 11.33 36.85 12.37
N ARG A 102 10.67 36.75 11.21
CA ARG A 102 10.34 37.92 10.38
C ARG A 102 9.14 38.67 10.95
N SER A 103 8.93 39.91 10.50
CA SER A 103 7.74 40.66 10.93
C SER A 103 6.46 39.95 10.52
N PHE A 104 5.41 40.13 11.33
CA PHE A 104 4.06 39.64 11.01
C PHE A 104 3.43 40.36 9.81
N GLU A 105 4.03 41.47 9.37
CA GLU A 105 3.65 42.21 8.16
C GLU A 105 4.18 41.58 6.86
N ASP A 106 5.08 40.59 6.92
CA ASP A 106 5.54 39.85 5.73
C ASP A 106 4.37 39.07 5.11
N PRO A 107 4.18 39.12 3.77
CA PRO A 107 3.10 38.41 3.08
C PRO A 107 2.96 36.92 3.45
N ASN A 108 4.08 36.24 3.77
CA ASN A 108 4.09 34.82 4.15
C ASN A 108 3.53 34.56 5.57
N PHE A 109 3.30 35.59 6.37
CA PHE A 109 2.79 35.48 7.74
C PHE A 109 1.40 36.13 7.94
N LYS A 110 0.80 36.67 6.87
CA LYS A 110 -0.59 37.17 6.89
C LYS A 110 -1.61 36.06 7.22
N ALA A 111 -1.29 34.82 6.83
CA ALA A 111 -1.98 33.60 7.23
C ALA A 111 -0.95 32.57 7.72
N TYR A 112 -1.40 31.53 8.43
CA TYR A 112 -0.50 30.46 8.84
C TYR A 112 0.02 29.68 7.61
N ASP A 113 1.31 29.82 7.33
CA ASP A 113 2.04 29.01 6.36
C ASP A 113 2.98 28.05 7.12
N PRO A 114 2.72 26.72 7.11
CA PRO A 114 3.58 25.76 7.78
C PRO A 114 5.00 25.73 7.20
N ILE A 115 5.19 26.00 5.90
CA ILE A 115 6.52 26.02 5.28
C ILE A 115 7.34 27.15 5.89
N ALA A 116 6.77 28.35 5.94
CA ALA A 116 7.40 29.53 6.54
C ALA A 116 7.61 29.36 8.06
N VAL A 117 6.74 28.65 8.76
CA VAL A 117 6.84 28.46 10.21
C VAL A 117 7.84 27.38 10.58
N GLU A 118 7.77 26.20 9.97
CA GLU A 118 8.51 24.99 10.36
C GLU A 118 9.97 25.00 9.90
N SER A 119 10.29 25.70 8.81
CA SER A 119 11.66 25.76 8.27
C SER A 119 12.66 26.27 9.31
N ALA A 120 13.91 25.79 9.21
CA ALA A 120 15.04 26.02 10.12
C ALA A 120 14.90 25.44 11.56
N TRP A 121 13.70 25.23 12.10
CA TRP A 121 13.54 24.75 13.49
C TRP A 121 14.17 23.38 13.73
N TYR A 122 13.92 22.43 12.83
CA TYR A 122 14.35 21.06 13.06
C TYR A 122 15.88 20.92 13.07
N GLU A 123 16.56 21.60 12.16
CA GLU A 123 18.03 21.63 12.12
C GLU A 123 18.61 22.27 13.39
N TRP A 124 18.01 23.36 13.87
CA TRP A 124 18.42 23.99 15.12
C TRP A 124 18.19 23.06 16.33
N TRP A 125 17.03 22.44 16.45
CA TRP A 125 16.73 21.50 17.54
C TRP A 125 17.71 20.32 17.60
N GLN A 126 18.08 19.79 16.43
CA GLN A 126 19.09 18.73 16.34
C GLN A 126 20.48 19.24 16.74
N LYS A 127 20.90 20.41 16.25
CA LYS A 127 22.20 21.00 16.55
C LYS A 127 22.38 21.28 18.05
N GLU A 128 21.37 21.86 18.68
CA GLU A 128 21.36 22.13 20.13
C GLU A 128 21.20 20.85 20.97
N GLY A 129 20.81 19.74 20.34
CA GLY A 129 20.69 18.44 21.02
C GLY A 129 19.45 18.32 21.91
N PHE A 130 18.38 19.07 21.65
CA PHE A 130 17.14 19.05 22.47
C PHE A 130 16.41 17.70 22.50
N PHE A 131 16.73 16.81 21.56
CA PHE A 131 16.14 15.48 21.51
C PHE A 131 16.92 14.45 22.34
N LYS A 132 18.14 14.78 22.77
CA LYS A 132 18.97 13.89 23.59
C LYS A 132 18.39 13.75 25.00
N PRO A 133 18.60 12.60 25.65
CA PRO A 133 18.21 12.42 27.04
C PRO A 133 19.01 13.38 27.95
N GLU A 134 18.30 14.18 28.73
CA GLU A 134 18.89 15.05 29.74
C GLU A 134 19.04 14.31 31.07
N PHE A 135 20.26 14.33 31.60
CA PHE A 135 20.61 13.75 32.90
C PHE A 135 20.95 14.85 33.92
N THR A 136 20.95 14.48 35.20
CA THR A 136 21.44 15.34 36.28
C THR A 136 22.94 15.62 36.12
N SER A 137 23.48 16.61 36.84
CA SER A 137 24.91 16.93 36.86
C SER A 137 25.81 15.74 37.26
N LYS A 138 25.24 14.72 37.92
CA LYS A 138 25.91 13.47 38.31
C LYS A 138 25.75 12.35 37.25
N GLY A 139 25.21 12.65 36.07
CA GLY A 139 24.96 11.68 35.01
C GLY A 139 23.82 10.69 35.29
N LYS A 140 22.96 10.96 36.29
CA LYS A 140 21.83 10.10 36.66
C LYS A 140 20.52 10.57 36.06
N VAL A 141 19.57 9.65 35.91
CA VAL A 141 18.16 9.96 35.57
C VAL A 141 17.61 11.01 36.55
N LYS A 142 16.80 11.93 36.04
CA LYS A 142 16.14 12.97 36.85
C LYS A 142 15.21 12.34 37.91
N GLU A 143 14.94 13.06 38.99
CA GLU A 143 14.08 12.58 40.09
C GLU A 143 12.66 12.23 39.62
N ALA A 144 12.14 12.93 38.60
CA ALA A 144 10.85 12.63 37.96
C ALA A 144 10.81 11.28 37.23
N GLY A 145 11.96 10.60 37.09
CA GLY A 145 12.10 9.29 36.45
C GLY A 145 12.49 9.38 34.97
N SER A 146 12.43 8.23 34.29
CA SER A 146 12.70 8.10 32.86
C SER A 146 11.45 7.70 32.08
N PHE A 147 11.44 8.03 30.79
CA PHE A 147 10.43 7.56 29.84
C PHE A 147 11.10 7.26 28.51
N VAL A 148 11.11 5.99 28.12
CA VAL A 148 11.86 5.51 26.96
C VAL A 148 10.91 4.82 25.99
N ILE A 149 10.97 5.21 24.72
CA ILE A 149 10.31 4.52 23.63
C ILE A 149 11.37 4.05 22.65
N VAL A 150 11.34 2.76 22.30
CA VAL A 150 12.06 2.23 21.13
C VAL A 150 11.14 2.42 19.95
N HIS A 151 11.56 3.22 18.97
CA HIS A 151 10.81 3.41 17.74
C HIS A 151 10.69 2.05 17.02
N PRO A 152 9.47 1.61 16.63
CA PRO A 152 9.32 0.45 15.77
C PRO A 152 10.07 0.71 14.46
N PRO A 153 11.19 0.01 14.21
CA PRO A 153 12.09 0.40 13.13
C PRO A 153 11.41 0.15 11.77
N PRO A 154 11.27 1.17 10.91
CA PRO A 154 10.67 1.00 9.59
C PRO A 154 11.54 0.09 8.70
N ASN A 155 10.86 -0.74 7.93
CA ASN A 155 11.48 -1.64 6.95
C ASN A 155 12.05 -0.85 5.77
N VAL A 156 13.24 -1.22 5.30
CA VAL A 156 13.87 -0.63 4.09
C VAL A 156 13.25 -1.12 2.77
N THR A 157 11.93 -1.20 2.72
CA THR A 157 11.17 -1.79 1.59
C THR A 157 10.38 -0.77 0.78
N GLY A 158 10.35 0.49 1.19
CA GLY A 158 9.52 1.52 0.57
C GLY A 158 9.60 2.88 1.28
N SER A 159 8.86 3.85 0.75
CA SER A 159 8.64 5.14 1.45
C SER A 159 7.64 4.96 2.59
N LEU A 160 7.75 5.83 3.60
CA LEU A 160 6.76 5.91 4.69
C LEU A 160 5.38 6.31 4.13
N HIS A 161 4.34 5.88 4.85
CA HIS A 161 2.93 6.15 4.54
C HIS A 161 2.20 6.66 5.79
N MET A 162 0.95 7.12 5.65
CA MET A 162 0.17 7.73 6.75
C MET A 162 0.08 6.87 8.03
N GLY A 163 0.06 5.54 7.90
CA GLY A 163 0.14 4.66 9.08
C GLY A 163 1.41 4.87 9.95
N HIS A 164 2.57 5.10 9.32
CA HIS A 164 3.79 5.47 10.05
C HIS A 164 3.63 6.83 10.71
N ALA A 165 3.13 7.83 9.97
CA ALA A 165 2.90 9.18 10.50
C ALA A 165 1.99 9.17 11.75
N LEU A 166 0.93 8.35 11.75
CA LEU A 166 0.06 8.19 12.91
C LEU A 166 0.82 7.59 14.11
N GLY A 167 1.52 6.48 13.90
CA GLY A 167 2.28 5.80 14.97
C GLY A 167 3.39 6.68 15.54
N ASP A 168 4.09 7.41 14.69
CA ASP A 168 5.18 8.30 15.06
C ASP A 168 4.66 9.53 15.80
N SER A 169 3.57 10.14 15.34
CA SER A 169 2.97 11.30 16.00
C SER A 169 2.51 10.99 17.42
N LEU A 170 1.94 9.79 17.64
CA LEU A 170 1.52 9.34 18.96
C LEU A 170 2.72 9.13 19.90
N GLN A 171 3.79 8.50 19.42
CA GLN A 171 5.01 8.29 20.19
C GLN A 171 5.69 9.62 20.53
N ASP A 172 5.81 10.54 19.55
CA ASP A 172 6.42 11.85 19.75
C ASP A 172 5.65 12.69 20.78
N LEU A 173 4.31 12.65 20.73
CA LEU A 173 3.45 13.31 21.72
C LEU A 173 3.77 12.82 23.13
N LEU A 174 3.88 11.50 23.33
CA LEU A 174 4.19 10.93 24.64
C LEU A 174 5.60 11.31 25.10
N ILE A 175 6.58 11.33 24.19
CA ILE A 175 7.95 11.73 24.48
C ILE A 175 8.00 13.20 24.92
N ARG A 176 7.40 14.11 24.12
CA ARG A 176 7.38 15.54 24.43
C ARG A 176 6.65 15.82 25.74
N TRP A 177 5.49 15.20 25.97
CA TRP A 177 4.72 15.38 27.19
C TRP A 177 5.51 14.92 28.43
N ASN A 178 6.15 13.75 28.39
CA ASN A 178 6.98 13.29 29.51
C ASN A 178 8.24 14.15 29.71
N ARG A 179 8.84 14.67 28.62
CA ARG A 179 9.98 15.60 28.68
C ARG A 179 9.58 16.90 29.38
N MET A 180 8.41 17.45 29.03
CA MET A 180 7.82 18.62 29.68
C MET A 180 7.49 18.39 31.17
N ASN A 181 7.13 17.16 31.54
CA ASN A 181 6.94 16.75 32.94
C ASN A 181 8.26 16.51 33.71
N GLY A 182 9.41 16.90 33.13
CA GLY A 182 10.71 16.86 33.80
C GLY A 182 11.39 15.49 33.82
N LYS A 183 10.88 14.48 33.10
CA LYS A 183 11.53 13.16 33.00
C LYS A 183 12.76 13.18 32.10
N THR A 184 13.68 12.24 32.32
CA THR A 184 14.71 11.90 31.32
C THR A 184 14.06 11.06 30.22
N THR A 185 13.92 11.63 29.02
CA THR A 185 13.25 10.96 27.90
C THR A 185 14.22 10.47 26.83
N LEU A 186 13.97 9.30 26.27
CA LEU A 186 14.68 8.80 25.09
C LEU A 186 13.69 8.23 24.09
N TRP A 187 13.70 8.76 22.86
CA TRP A 187 13.06 8.12 21.73
C TRP A 187 14.17 7.60 20.81
N LEU A 188 14.36 6.28 20.81
CA LEU A 188 15.46 5.62 20.12
C LEU A 188 15.06 5.34 18.66
N PRO A 189 15.64 6.03 17.67
CA PRO A 189 15.37 5.72 16.27
C PRO A 189 16.12 4.47 15.83
N GLY A 190 15.58 3.77 14.83
CA GLY A 190 16.28 2.68 14.19
C GLY A 190 15.67 2.29 12.86
N CYS A 191 16.31 1.38 12.15
CA CYS A 191 15.88 0.92 10.84
C CYS A 191 16.02 -0.60 10.72
N ASP A 192 15.04 -1.25 10.10
CA ASP A 192 14.99 -2.71 9.97
C ASP A 192 15.41 -3.14 8.57
N HIS A 193 16.37 -4.07 8.51
CA HIS A 193 16.77 -4.78 7.30
C HIS A 193 15.64 -5.57 6.63
N ALA A 194 14.62 -5.98 7.37
CA ALA A 194 13.40 -6.65 6.91
C ALA A 194 13.61 -7.91 6.04
N GLY A 195 14.79 -8.55 6.13
CA GLY A 195 15.17 -9.80 5.48
C GLY A 195 14.48 -10.09 4.13
N ILE A 196 13.50 -11.00 4.17
CA ILE A 196 12.76 -11.49 3.00
C ILE A 196 12.01 -10.39 2.25
N SER A 197 11.49 -9.39 2.95
CA SER A 197 10.73 -8.28 2.35
C SER A 197 11.66 -7.40 1.52
N THR A 198 12.84 -7.06 2.05
CA THR A 198 13.85 -6.28 1.33
C THR A 198 14.37 -7.06 0.13
N GLN A 199 14.66 -8.36 0.30
CA GLN A 199 15.06 -9.22 -0.81
C GLN A 199 14.02 -9.18 -1.94
N SER A 200 12.73 -9.39 -1.64
CA SER A 200 11.66 -9.40 -2.64
C SER A 200 11.55 -8.07 -3.40
N VAL A 201 11.71 -6.94 -2.71
CA VAL A 201 11.62 -5.62 -3.33
C VAL A 201 12.84 -5.34 -4.23
N VAL A 202 14.04 -5.70 -3.78
CA VAL A 202 15.27 -5.54 -4.58
C VAL A 202 15.24 -6.43 -5.81
N GLU A 203 14.78 -7.68 -5.70
CA GLU A 203 14.59 -8.57 -6.85
C GLU A 203 13.58 -8.01 -7.86
N LYS A 204 12.44 -7.49 -7.39
CA LYS A 204 11.45 -6.82 -8.27
C LYS A 204 12.03 -5.58 -8.95
N MET A 205 12.86 -4.82 -8.24
CA MET A 205 13.54 -3.65 -8.80
C MET A 205 14.55 -4.04 -9.88
N LEU A 206 15.39 -5.06 -9.63
CA LEU A 206 16.34 -5.60 -10.60
C LEU A 206 15.64 -6.10 -11.86
N TRP A 207 14.55 -6.85 -11.70
CA TRP A 207 13.76 -7.33 -12.83
C TRP A 207 13.15 -6.17 -13.64
N ARG A 208 12.68 -5.11 -12.98
CA ARG A 208 12.10 -3.95 -13.67
C ARG A 208 13.14 -3.13 -14.43
N LYS A 209 14.33 -2.92 -13.87
CA LYS A 209 15.37 -2.07 -14.47
C LYS A 209 16.23 -2.81 -15.50
N GLU A 210 16.67 -4.02 -15.17
CA GLU A 210 17.70 -4.73 -15.92
C GLU A 210 17.23 -6.05 -16.51
N LYS A 211 16.01 -6.52 -16.16
CA LYS A 211 15.50 -7.85 -16.54
C LYS A 211 16.42 -8.99 -16.09
N LYS A 212 17.13 -8.77 -14.98
CA LYS A 212 17.98 -9.78 -14.33
C LYS A 212 17.34 -10.26 -13.03
N THR A 213 17.70 -11.47 -12.64
CA THR A 213 17.34 -12.11 -11.38
C THR A 213 18.52 -12.07 -10.40
N ARG A 214 18.27 -12.36 -9.12
CA ARG A 214 19.36 -12.49 -8.13
C ARG A 214 20.37 -13.60 -8.48
N HIS A 215 19.94 -14.61 -9.23
CA HIS A 215 20.79 -15.72 -9.63
C HIS A 215 21.79 -15.30 -10.72
N ASP A 216 21.39 -14.37 -11.60
CA ASP A 216 22.25 -13.82 -12.64
C ASP A 216 23.38 -12.96 -12.08
N LEU A 217 23.15 -12.30 -10.93
CA LEU A 217 24.16 -11.48 -10.26
C LEU A 217 25.13 -12.32 -9.41
N GLY A 218 24.65 -13.41 -8.83
CA GLY A 218 25.35 -14.13 -7.77
C GLY A 218 25.22 -13.46 -6.40
N ARG A 219 25.61 -14.19 -5.34
CA ARG A 219 25.36 -13.79 -3.94
C ARG A 219 26.02 -12.48 -3.56
N GLU A 220 27.31 -12.31 -3.85
CA GLU A 220 28.10 -11.14 -3.40
C GLU A 220 27.56 -9.85 -4.00
N LYS A 221 27.43 -9.79 -5.34
CA LYS A 221 26.87 -8.62 -6.04
C LYS A 221 25.43 -8.32 -5.67
N PHE A 222 24.63 -9.35 -5.41
CA PHE A 222 23.26 -9.15 -4.94
C PHE A 222 23.24 -8.51 -3.55
N VAL A 223 24.07 -8.98 -2.61
CA VAL A 223 24.19 -8.40 -1.27
C VAL A 223 24.67 -6.94 -1.35
N GLU A 224 25.65 -6.62 -2.18
CA GLU A 224 26.08 -5.23 -2.43
C GLU A 224 24.91 -4.37 -2.93
N THR A 225 24.12 -4.90 -3.86
CA THR A 225 22.94 -4.19 -4.39
C THR A 225 21.90 -3.93 -3.29
N VAL A 226 21.69 -4.90 -2.39
CA VAL A 226 20.79 -4.74 -1.24
C VAL A 226 21.28 -3.66 -0.28
N TRP A 227 22.59 -3.58 -0.03
CA TRP A 227 23.18 -2.52 0.79
C TRP A 227 23.02 -1.14 0.15
N LEU A 228 23.26 -1.01 -1.16
CA LEU A 228 23.02 0.26 -1.88
C LEU A 228 21.56 0.69 -1.80
N TRP A 229 20.63 -0.26 -1.90
CA TRP A 229 19.21 -0.02 -1.73
C TRP A 229 18.89 0.47 -0.31
N LYS A 230 19.42 -0.21 0.72
CA LYS A 230 19.28 0.18 2.13
C LYS A 230 19.72 1.62 2.32
N GLU A 231 20.89 2.02 1.82
CA GLU A 231 21.42 3.38 2.01
C GLU A 231 20.53 4.47 1.38
N ASP A 232 19.99 4.24 0.18
CA ASP A 232 19.08 5.19 -0.46
C ASP A 232 17.74 5.30 0.30
N TYR A 233 17.14 4.16 0.67
CA TYR A 233 15.86 4.16 1.38
C TYR A 233 15.96 4.67 2.81
N HIS A 234 17.05 4.34 3.50
CA HIS A 234 17.32 4.84 4.84
C HIS A 234 17.38 6.37 4.85
N LYS A 235 18.09 6.99 3.90
CA LYS A 235 18.11 8.46 3.74
C LYS A 235 16.71 9.05 3.51
N ARG A 236 15.88 8.39 2.71
CA ARG A 236 14.51 8.85 2.42
C ARG A 236 13.59 8.73 3.63
N ILE A 237 13.68 7.62 4.36
CA ILE A 237 12.94 7.36 5.59
C ILE A 237 13.32 8.39 6.64
N ASN A 238 14.61 8.57 6.90
CA ASN A 238 15.08 9.54 7.88
C ASN A 238 14.63 10.95 7.49
N LYS A 239 14.78 11.33 6.22
CA LYS A 239 14.26 12.61 5.73
C LYS A 239 12.76 12.78 6.03
N ALA A 240 11.94 11.77 5.78
CA ALA A 240 10.51 11.83 6.08
C ALA A 240 10.25 11.97 7.59
N LEU A 241 10.94 11.20 8.43
CA LEU A 241 10.84 11.29 9.90
C LEU A 241 11.26 12.68 10.41
N THR A 242 12.34 13.24 9.87
CA THR A 242 12.81 14.58 10.22
C THR A 242 11.82 15.67 9.79
N HIS A 243 11.21 15.53 8.60
CA HIS A 243 10.22 16.47 8.11
C HIS A 243 8.91 16.43 8.90
N MET A 244 8.55 15.28 9.47
CA MET A 244 7.41 15.18 10.40
C MET A 244 7.71 15.82 11.77
N GLY A 245 8.95 16.25 12.02
CA GLY A 245 9.35 16.93 13.24
C GLY A 245 9.55 15.99 14.44
N GLY A 246 9.75 14.69 14.23
CA GLY A 246 9.90 13.74 15.34
C GLY A 246 11.10 14.03 16.23
N SER A 247 10.92 14.04 17.56
CA SER A 247 11.97 14.36 18.54
C SER A 247 12.90 13.16 18.88
N PHE A 248 13.40 12.49 17.85
CA PHE A 248 14.29 11.33 17.95
C PHE A 248 15.71 11.69 18.39
N ASP A 249 16.35 10.82 19.16
CA ASP A 249 17.79 10.91 19.42
C ASP A 249 18.60 10.28 18.29
N TRP A 250 18.83 11.04 17.22
CA TRP A 250 19.62 10.62 16.05
C TRP A 250 21.06 10.24 16.36
N SER A 251 21.60 10.63 17.53
CA SER A 251 22.96 10.22 17.92
C SER A 251 23.05 8.73 18.30
N ARG A 252 21.90 8.06 18.44
CA ARG A 252 21.77 6.65 18.82
C ARG A 252 21.01 5.83 17.78
N GLU A 253 20.92 6.32 16.55
CA GLU A 253 20.31 5.56 15.47
C GLU A 253 20.98 4.19 15.32
N ALA A 254 20.16 3.15 15.21
CA ALA A 254 20.63 1.78 15.09
C ALA A 254 20.00 1.09 13.88
N PHE A 255 20.78 0.26 13.20
CA PHE A 255 20.32 -0.62 12.13
C PHE A 255 20.43 -2.07 12.58
N THR A 256 19.41 -2.90 12.29
CA THR A 256 19.33 -4.27 12.81
C THR A 256 20.52 -5.18 12.47
N MET A 257 21.30 -4.87 11.43
CA MET A 257 22.54 -5.59 11.10
C MET A 257 23.83 -4.92 11.57
N ASP A 258 23.75 -3.90 12.43
CA ASP A 258 24.93 -3.30 13.06
C ASP A 258 25.65 -4.34 13.93
N ALA A 259 26.95 -4.16 14.14
CA ALA A 259 27.79 -5.16 14.80
C ALA A 259 27.32 -5.47 16.24
N ASN A 260 26.89 -4.46 16.99
CA ASN A 260 26.37 -4.63 18.35
C ASN A 260 25.04 -5.38 18.39
N LEU A 261 24.11 -5.08 17.46
CA LEU A 261 22.81 -5.76 17.38
C LEU A 261 22.96 -7.19 16.84
N SER A 262 23.83 -7.40 15.86
CA SER A 262 24.17 -8.73 15.35
C SER A 262 24.79 -9.61 16.44
N ALA A 263 25.69 -9.05 17.27
CA ALA A 263 26.24 -9.75 18.43
C ALA A 263 25.16 -10.10 19.45
N ALA A 264 24.21 -9.20 19.73
CA ALA A 264 23.09 -9.47 20.63
C ALA A 264 22.17 -10.60 20.13
N VAL A 265 21.93 -10.68 18.81
CA VAL A 265 21.17 -11.77 18.18
C VAL A 265 21.93 -13.10 18.29
N ALA A 266 23.23 -13.10 18.00
CA ALA A 266 24.07 -14.30 18.11
C ALA A 266 24.11 -14.83 19.55
N GLU A 267 24.32 -13.95 20.53
CA GLU A 267 24.31 -14.30 21.95
C GLU A 267 22.96 -14.86 22.39
N THR A 268 21.86 -14.24 21.95
CA THR A 268 20.51 -14.73 22.25
C THR A 268 20.25 -16.11 21.64
N PHE A 269 20.72 -16.34 20.41
CA PHE A 269 20.63 -17.65 19.76
C PHE A 269 21.41 -18.72 20.53
N VAL A 270 22.66 -18.44 20.91
CA VAL A 270 23.51 -19.38 21.67
C VAL A 270 22.86 -19.73 22.99
N ARG A 271 22.42 -18.73 23.77
CA ARG A 271 21.75 -18.95 25.06
C ARG A 271 20.48 -19.80 24.92
N LEU A 272 19.61 -19.47 23.97
CA LEU A 272 18.37 -20.23 23.76
C LEU A 272 18.63 -21.66 23.24
N HIS A 273 19.74 -21.88 22.53
CA HIS A 273 20.17 -23.21 22.12
C HIS A 273 20.74 -24.01 23.30
N GLU A 274 21.55 -23.39 24.16
CA GLU A 274 22.08 -24.02 25.39
C GLU A 274 20.96 -24.39 26.38
N GLU A 275 19.91 -23.57 26.47
CA GLU A 275 18.68 -23.85 27.24
C GLU A 275 17.80 -24.96 26.62
N GLY A 276 18.11 -25.42 25.41
CA GLY A 276 17.35 -26.45 24.68
C GLY A 276 16.04 -25.96 24.04
N ILE A 277 15.79 -24.64 24.03
CA ILE A 277 14.61 -24.03 23.40
C ILE A 277 14.77 -24.00 21.87
N ILE A 278 15.95 -23.62 21.38
CA ILE A 278 16.32 -23.71 19.96
C ILE A 278 16.98 -25.06 19.71
N TYR A 279 16.47 -25.80 18.73
CA TYR A 279 16.99 -27.11 18.34
C TYR A 279 16.86 -27.32 16.84
N ARG A 280 17.59 -28.31 16.32
CA ARG A 280 17.52 -28.74 14.91
C ARG A 280 16.82 -30.09 14.80
N ALA A 281 15.72 -30.14 14.05
CA ALA A 281 14.99 -31.37 13.76
C ALA A 281 14.37 -31.33 12.37
N ASN A 282 14.07 -32.51 11.81
CA ASN A 282 13.31 -32.62 10.56
C ASN A 282 11.82 -32.51 10.89
N ARG A 283 11.17 -31.45 10.38
CA ARG A 283 9.75 -31.17 10.55
C ARG A 283 9.16 -30.68 9.23
N LEU A 284 7.84 -30.82 9.09
CA LEU A 284 7.12 -30.14 8.03
C LEU A 284 7.16 -28.63 8.28
N VAL A 285 7.44 -27.88 7.22
CA VAL A 285 7.55 -26.42 7.24
C VAL A 285 6.76 -25.84 6.08
N ASN A 286 6.35 -24.58 6.21
CA ASN A 286 5.80 -23.84 5.08
C ASN A 286 6.94 -23.44 4.16
N TRP A 287 6.95 -23.95 2.93
CA TRP A 287 8.00 -23.67 1.95
C TRP A 287 7.48 -22.78 0.83
N CYS A 288 8.17 -21.66 0.58
CA CYS A 288 7.88 -20.80 -0.56
C CYS A 288 8.70 -21.25 -1.79
N THR A 289 8.04 -21.76 -2.83
CA THR A 289 8.68 -22.19 -4.09
C THR A 289 9.25 -21.03 -4.91
N HIS A 290 8.77 -19.80 -4.71
CA HIS A 290 9.24 -18.63 -5.44
C HIS A 290 10.53 -18.06 -4.83
N LEU A 291 10.56 -17.89 -3.50
CA LEU A 291 11.69 -17.30 -2.80
C LEU A 291 12.74 -18.35 -2.39
N ASN A 292 12.38 -19.64 -2.46
CA ASN A 292 13.19 -20.78 -2.05
C ASN A 292 13.66 -20.67 -0.59
N THR A 293 12.69 -20.47 0.31
CA THR A 293 12.94 -20.39 1.76
C THR A 293 11.75 -20.93 2.55
N ALA A 294 12.02 -21.38 3.77
CA ALA A 294 11.00 -21.65 4.76
C ALA A 294 10.39 -20.35 5.28
N LEU A 295 9.10 -20.39 5.63
CA LEU A 295 8.33 -19.30 6.22
C LEU A 295 7.75 -19.74 7.57
N SER A 296 7.65 -18.79 8.50
CA SER A 296 6.95 -19.02 9.76
C SER A 296 5.42 -19.09 9.54
N ASN A 297 4.68 -19.65 10.49
CA ASN A 297 3.22 -19.68 10.40
C ASN A 297 2.59 -18.28 10.34
N LEU A 298 3.22 -17.27 10.96
CA LEU A 298 2.75 -15.89 10.97
C LEU A 298 2.94 -15.18 9.62
N GLU A 299 3.85 -15.67 8.78
CA GLU A 299 4.14 -15.12 7.45
C GLU A 299 3.24 -15.71 6.35
N VAL A 300 2.37 -16.66 6.69
CA VAL A 300 1.53 -17.39 5.74
C VAL A 300 0.08 -16.95 5.84
N ASP A 301 -0.41 -16.31 4.79
CA ASP A 301 -1.82 -15.98 4.62
C ASP A 301 -2.59 -17.18 4.05
N ASN A 302 -3.53 -17.70 4.85
CA ASN A 302 -4.40 -18.80 4.42
C ASN A 302 -5.55 -18.27 3.57
N LYS A 303 -5.77 -18.92 2.42
CA LYS A 303 -6.93 -18.64 1.55
C LYS A 303 -7.89 -19.82 1.59
N GLU A 304 -9.11 -19.56 2.04
CA GLU A 304 -10.17 -20.55 1.99
C GLU A 304 -10.66 -20.73 0.56
N LEU A 305 -10.77 -21.98 0.12
CA LEU A 305 -11.29 -22.35 -1.19
C LEU A 305 -12.53 -23.21 -0.98
N ALA A 306 -13.66 -22.81 -1.55
CA ALA A 306 -14.94 -23.50 -1.37
C ALA A 306 -15.00 -24.90 -2.03
N GLY A 307 -14.02 -25.23 -2.86
CA GLY A 307 -13.94 -26.51 -3.56
C GLY A 307 -12.64 -26.63 -4.34
N ARG A 308 -12.59 -27.60 -5.27
CA ARG A 308 -11.42 -27.79 -6.12
C ARG A 308 -11.19 -26.57 -6.99
N THR A 309 -10.08 -25.87 -6.76
CA THR A 309 -9.66 -24.71 -7.55
C THR A 309 -8.30 -25.00 -8.18
N LEU A 310 -8.16 -24.69 -9.47
CA LEU A 310 -6.88 -24.72 -10.16
C LEU A 310 -6.18 -23.38 -9.87
N LEU A 311 -5.00 -23.45 -9.27
CA LEU A 311 -4.18 -22.28 -8.96
C LEU A 311 -2.85 -22.39 -9.71
N ASP A 312 -2.44 -21.29 -10.33
CA ASP A 312 -1.14 -21.18 -10.95
C ASP A 312 -0.06 -21.15 -9.85
N VAL A 313 0.94 -22.02 -9.95
CA VAL A 313 2.10 -22.02 -9.04
C VAL A 313 3.23 -21.20 -9.68
N PRO A 314 3.68 -20.09 -9.07
CA PRO A 314 4.78 -19.29 -9.61
C PRO A 314 6.06 -20.13 -9.80
N GLY A 315 6.68 -20.00 -10.97
CA GLY A 315 7.90 -20.75 -11.32
C GLY A 315 7.66 -22.06 -12.08
N TYR A 316 6.40 -22.43 -12.32
CA TYR A 316 6.02 -23.56 -13.18
C TYR A 316 5.36 -23.03 -14.46
N ASP A 317 5.73 -23.61 -15.62
CA ASP A 317 5.14 -23.24 -16.90
C ASP A 317 3.64 -23.56 -16.93
N LYS A 318 2.84 -22.61 -17.44
CA LYS A 318 1.45 -22.89 -17.80
C LYS A 318 1.46 -23.95 -18.88
N ASN A 319 0.69 -25.02 -18.68
CA ASN A 319 0.63 -26.11 -19.64
C ASN A 319 0.35 -25.57 -21.06
N PRO A 320 1.20 -25.82 -22.06
CA PRO A 320 1.13 -25.17 -23.38
C PRO A 320 0.04 -25.71 -24.32
N LEU A 321 -0.94 -26.49 -23.83
CA LEU A 321 -1.92 -27.15 -24.70
C LEU A 321 -3.35 -26.67 -24.43
N PRO A 322 -4.00 -25.97 -25.40
CA PRO A 322 -5.31 -25.34 -25.22
C PRO A 322 -6.51 -26.30 -25.26
N ASN A 323 -6.33 -27.60 -25.54
CA ASN A 323 -7.43 -28.55 -25.77
C ASN A 323 -7.20 -29.97 -25.21
N GLN A 324 -6.41 -30.11 -24.14
CA GLN A 324 -6.42 -31.33 -23.35
C GLN A 324 -6.92 -31.01 -21.94
N PRO A 325 -7.84 -31.80 -21.35
CA PRO A 325 -8.11 -31.71 -19.92
C PRO A 325 -6.80 -32.05 -19.22
N THR A 326 -6.15 -31.02 -18.70
CA THR A 326 -4.86 -31.17 -18.04
C THR A 326 -5.09 -31.88 -16.72
N ASN A 327 -4.72 -33.15 -16.68
CA ASN A 327 -4.33 -33.81 -15.43
C ASN A 327 -3.02 -33.19 -14.94
N GLN A 328 -2.99 -31.89 -14.66
CA GLN A 328 -2.01 -31.29 -13.78
C GLN A 328 -2.69 -31.17 -12.41
N PRO A 329 -2.33 -32.02 -11.44
CA PRO A 329 -3.06 -32.06 -10.20
C PRO A 329 -2.70 -30.89 -9.30
N THR A 330 -3.69 -30.11 -8.90
CA THR A 330 -3.60 -29.32 -7.67
C THR A 330 -4.02 -30.14 -6.46
N THR A 331 -3.35 -29.82 -5.34
CA THR A 331 -3.51 -30.21 -3.91
C THR A 331 -3.66 -31.69 -3.54
N THR A 332 -4.18 -32.58 -4.39
CA THR A 332 -4.42 -33.99 -4.02
C THR A 332 -3.74 -35.02 -4.93
N ASN A 333 -3.67 -34.89 -6.27
CA ASN A 333 -3.10 -36.00 -7.07
C ASN A 333 -1.56 -36.01 -7.18
N GLN A 334 -0.84 -34.90 -6.93
CA GLN A 334 0.63 -34.95 -6.93
C GLN A 334 1.17 -35.61 -5.66
N THR A 335 0.52 -35.38 -4.52
CA THR A 335 0.81 -36.05 -3.24
C THR A 335 0.22 -37.45 -3.17
N GLN A 336 -0.56 -37.88 -4.16
CA GLN A 336 -1.12 -39.24 -4.22
C GLN A 336 -0.02 -40.30 -4.33
N PHE A 337 1.09 -40.00 -5.01
CA PHE A 337 2.28 -40.86 -5.00
C PHE A 337 2.96 -40.94 -3.63
N CYS A 338 2.71 -39.97 -2.76
CA CYS A 338 3.22 -39.89 -1.39
C CYS A 338 2.19 -40.37 -0.34
N GLN A 339 1.01 -40.87 -0.76
CA GLN A 339 0.02 -41.40 0.17
C GLN A 339 0.55 -42.67 0.82
N GLN A 340 0.85 -42.59 2.11
CA GLN A 340 1.27 -43.76 2.88
C GLN A 340 0.06 -44.54 3.40
N HIS A 341 -1.00 -43.86 3.84
CA HIS A 341 -2.20 -44.47 4.45
C HIS A 341 -3.50 -43.78 3.99
N LEU A 342 -4.59 -44.53 3.95
CA LEU A 342 -5.95 -44.01 3.73
C LEU A 342 -6.64 -43.84 5.09
N SER A 343 -6.96 -42.59 5.45
CA SER A 343 -7.81 -42.31 6.61
C SER A 343 -9.28 -42.41 6.17
N THR A 344 -10.02 -43.38 6.69
CA THR A 344 -11.47 -43.45 6.50
C THR A 344 -12.15 -42.59 7.58
N PRO A 345 -13.00 -41.60 7.21
CA PRO A 345 -13.76 -40.87 8.20
C PRO A 345 -14.71 -41.84 8.93
N PRO A 346 -14.97 -41.65 10.24
CA PRO A 346 -15.86 -42.52 10.98
C PRO A 346 -17.25 -42.51 10.33
N ILE A 347 -17.74 -43.70 9.99
CA ILE A 347 -19.09 -43.92 9.50
C ILE A 347 -20.04 -43.49 10.63
N ARG A 348 -20.71 -42.34 10.47
CA ARG A 348 -21.90 -42.02 11.26
C ARG A 348 -22.95 -43.07 10.92
N GLN A 349 -23.08 -44.11 11.74
CA GLN A 349 -24.30 -44.91 11.76
C GLN A 349 -25.46 -43.98 12.12
N MET A 350 -26.32 -43.67 11.14
CA MET A 350 -27.65 -43.15 11.45
C MET A 350 -28.40 -44.31 12.11
N ASN A 351 -28.57 -44.26 13.43
CA ASN A 351 -29.48 -45.16 14.12
C ASN A 351 -30.90 -44.91 13.58
N SER A 352 -31.44 -45.91 12.91
CA SER A 352 -32.87 -46.09 12.70
C SER A 352 -33.52 -46.46 14.03
N GLY A 353 -34.23 -45.52 14.64
CA GLY A 353 -35.26 -45.78 15.67
C GLY A 353 -36.47 -44.93 15.29
N GLN A 354 -37.51 -45.55 14.72
CA GLN A 354 -38.69 -46.02 15.44
C GLN A 354 -39.38 -44.88 16.20
N ASP A 355 -40.42 -44.32 15.55
CA ASP A 355 -41.64 -43.86 16.21
C ASP A 355 -42.79 -43.96 15.20
N ALA A 356 -43.55 -45.06 15.31
CA ALA A 356 -44.87 -45.19 14.72
C ALA A 356 -45.74 -45.95 15.73
N THR A 357 -46.60 -45.16 16.41
CA THR A 357 -47.78 -45.50 17.22
C THR A 357 -47.63 -46.42 18.44
#